data_AF-I3JHE8-F1
#
_entry.id   AF-I3JHE8-F1
#
_cell.length_a   1.000
_cell.length_b   1.000
_cell.length_c   1.000
_cell.angle_alpha   90.00
_cell.angle_beta   90.00
_cell.angle_gamma   90.00
#
_symmetry.space_group_name_H-M   'P 1'
#
loop_
_entity.id
_entity.type
_entity.pdbx_description
1 polymer ?
#
loop_
_entity_poly.entity_id
_entity_poly.type
_entity_poly.pdbx_seq_one_letter_code
_entity_poly.pdbx_strand_id
1 'polypeptide(L)'
;MEYDSVSRGARAMFFMLTPNESSFEKVEDVPQYVQQATPFFVGLMVLELVVGFLKTGAPVITISDGITSLSAGMVSRLPLLLMRGCELSAYMHVWNHYRLVELPWDSAWTWWFTFLGVDFCYYWVHRFAHEVAVLWAAHQVHHSSEYYNLTTALRQSVTQPFTSWVFYLPMALAVPPSIFAVHIQLNLLYQFWIHTELIRDLGPLEWILNTPKHHRVHHGRNLYCIDKNYGGILIIWDRLFGTFAQEADKVVYGLVFPIKRFEILYVQLHYYLYLWKKSKTYKTISNKLSTFLNGPSWKPGKRRLGDHNDNPKVTGKEVPHNPRWSLPVQIYAVIHFLLVLKTYHDLFENKMVCICHIRQNYSPWPNNKSCHSYVFIPTCSLAAYLA
;
A
#
# COMPACT_ATOMS: atom_id res chain seq x y z
N MET A 1 11.20 0.38 -30.80
CA MET A 1 9.79 -0.03 -30.77
C MET A 1 9.17 0.62 -29.55
N GLU A 2 8.37 1.67 -29.76
CA GLU A 2 7.49 2.25 -28.73
C GLU A 2 6.45 1.19 -28.38
N TYR A 3 6.71 0.41 -27.34
CA TYR A 3 5.66 -0.40 -26.73
C TYR A 3 4.64 0.57 -26.14
N ASP A 4 3.40 0.47 -26.61
CA ASP A 4 2.27 1.27 -26.15
C ASP A 4 2.22 1.32 -24.61
N SER A 5 2.43 2.51 -24.05
CA SER A 5 2.50 2.75 -22.60
C SER A 5 1.20 2.37 -21.91
N VAL A 6 0.08 2.44 -22.63
CA VAL A 6 -1.25 2.06 -22.16
C VAL A 6 -1.32 0.54 -21.98
N SER A 7 -1.01 -0.25 -23.00
CA SER A 7 -0.94 -1.72 -22.91
C SER A 7 0.02 -2.21 -21.81
N ARG A 8 1.17 -1.54 -21.65
CA ARG A 8 2.14 -1.87 -20.60
C ARG A 8 1.58 -1.62 -19.20
N GLY A 9 0.94 -0.48 -18.96
CA GLY A 9 0.31 -0.15 -17.69
C GLY A 9 -0.77 -1.17 -17.29
N ALA A 10 -1.63 -1.55 -18.24
CA ALA A 10 -2.68 -2.55 -18.00
C ALA A 10 -2.10 -3.93 -17.62
N ARG A 11 -1.10 -4.42 -18.37
CA ARG A 11 -0.48 -5.73 -18.07
C ARG A 11 0.27 -5.73 -16.74
N ALA A 12 0.92 -4.62 -16.39
CA ALA A 12 1.62 -4.47 -15.12
C ALA A 12 0.69 -4.67 -13.92
N MET A 13 -0.58 -4.26 -14.01
CA MET A 13 -1.59 -4.47 -12.96
C MET A 13 -1.87 -5.94 -12.64
N PHE A 14 -1.63 -6.84 -13.58
CA PHE A 14 -1.92 -8.27 -13.43
C PHE A 14 -0.64 -9.12 -13.45
N PHE A 15 0.52 -8.48 -13.24
CA PHE A 15 1.82 -9.16 -13.31
C PHE A 15 2.05 -9.89 -14.66
N MET A 16 1.46 -9.36 -15.75
CA MET A 16 1.54 -9.94 -17.10
C MET A 16 2.71 -9.39 -17.92
N LEU A 17 3.75 -8.86 -17.24
CA LEU A 17 4.99 -8.46 -17.90
C LEU A 17 6.00 -9.61 -17.92
N THR A 18 6.76 -9.72 -19.01
CA THR A 18 7.83 -10.71 -19.19
C THR A 18 9.19 -10.17 -18.72
N PRO A 19 10.17 -11.05 -18.45
CA PRO A 19 11.54 -10.62 -18.14
C PRO A 19 12.13 -9.71 -19.23
N ASN A 20 11.96 -10.04 -20.50
CA ASN A 20 12.53 -9.28 -21.62
C ASN A 20 12.01 -7.84 -21.73
N GLU A 21 10.81 -7.56 -21.23
CA GLU A 21 10.23 -6.21 -21.29
C GLU A 21 10.34 -5.42 -19.99
N SER A 22 10.79 -6.07 -18.92
CA SER A 22 10.81 -5.49 -17.58
C SER A 22 12.10 -5.73 -16.78
N SER A 23 13.15 -6.22 -17.44
CA SER A 23 14.52 -6.23 -16.92
C SER A 23 15.31 -5.04 -17.45
N PHE A 24 15.98 -4.32 -16.56
CA PHE A 24 16.79 -3.15 -16.89
C PHE A 24 18.14 -3.23 -16.19
N GLU A 25 19.19 -2.72 -16.83
CA GLU A 25 20.52 -2.66 -16.22
C GLU A 25 20.56 -1.64 -15.08
N LYS A 26 19.99 -0.45 -15.33
CA LYS A 26 20.01 0.67 -14.40
C LYS A 26 18.63 0.97 -13.84
N VAL A 27 18.59 1.58 -12.66
CA VAL A 27 17.31 1.88 -12.00
C VAL A 27 16.61 3.06 -12.67
N GLU A 28 17.39 3.98 -13.23
CA GLU A 28 16.89 5.14 -13.97
C GLU A 28 16.09 4.75 -15.22
N ASP A 29 16.37 3.59 -15.80
CA ASP A 29 15.68 3.06 -16.98
C ASP A 29 14.35 2.39 -16.62
N VAL A 30 14.09 2.12 -15.33
CA VAL A 30 12.88 1.45 -14.86
C VAL A 30 11.67 2.39 -15.05
N PRO A 31 10.66 2.00 -15.84
CA PRO A 31 9.45 2.79 -16.00
C PRO A 31 8.69 2.98 -14.68
N GLN A 32 8.01 4.11 -14.56
CA GLN A 32 7.09 4.38 -13.46
C GLN A 32 5.75 3.64 -13.72
N TYR A 33 5.75 2.32 -13.58
CA TYR A 33 4.58 1.47 -13.85
C TYR A 33 3.35 1.90 -13.06
N VAL A 34 3.54 2.34 -11.81
CA VAL A 34 2.43 2.85 -10.97
C VAL A 34 1.79 4.08 -11.60
N GLN A 35 2.58 5.01 -12.15
CA GLN A 35 2.06 6.19 -12.82
C GLN A 35 1.33 5.80 -14.12
N GLN A 36 1.92 4.92 -14.92
CA GLN A 36 1.32 4.40 -16.16
C GLN A 36 -0.02 3.67 -15.92
N ALA A 37 -0.19 3.03 -14.75
CA ALA A 37 -1.42 2.34 -14.37
C ALA A 37 -2.54 3.27 -13.86
N THR A 38 -2.23 4.54 -13.56
CA THR A 38 -3.20 5.48 -12.92
C THR A 38 -4.53 5.61 -13.68
N PRO A 39 -4.56 5.76 -15.03
CA PRO A 39 -5.82 5.82 -15.77
C PRO A 39 -6.68 4.57 -15.59
N PHE A 40 -6.05 3.39 -15.47
CA PHE A 40 -6.75 2.12 -15.27
C PHE A 40 -7.32 1.99 -13.86
N PHE A 41 -6.65 2.51 -12.83
CA PHE A 41 -7.23 2.58 -11.49
C PHE A 41 -8.53 3.38 -11.51
N VAL A 42 -8.52 4.56 -12.13
CA VAL A 42 -9.71 5.41 -12.24
C VAL A 42 -10.81 4.71 -13.04
N GLY A 43 -10.45 4.14 -14.19
CA GLY A 43 -11.40 3.41 -15.03
C GLY A 43 -12.05 2.22 -14.32
N LEU A 44 -11.28 1.40 -13.61
CA LEU A 44 -11.78 0.24 -12.88
C LEU A 44 -12.62 0.64 -11.66
N MET A 45 -12.26 1.71 -10.95
CA MET A 45 -13.11 2.24 -9.87
C MET A 45 -14.46 2.69 -10.42
N VAL A 46 -14.49 3.47 -11.51
CA VAL A 46 -15.76 3.90 -12.13
C VAL A 46 -16.56 2.68 -12.61
N LEU A 47 -15.91 1.71 -13.24
CA LEU A 47 -16.55 0.48 -13.68
C LEU A 47 -17.17 -0.30 -12.51
N GLU A 48 -16.45 -0.44 -11.39
CA GLU A 48 -16.97 -1.10 -10.19
C GLU A 48 -18.19 -0.36 -9.61
N LEU A 49 -18.16 0.98 -9.57
CA LEU A 49 -19.30 1.76 -9.11
C LEU A 49 -20.54 1.53 -9.99
N VAL A 50 -20.36 1.53 -11.31
CA VAL A 50 -21.45 1.30 -12.28
C VAL A 50 -21.98 -0.13 -12.18
N VAL A 51 -21.10 -1.14 -12.27
CA VAL A 51 -21.49 -2.55 -12.20
C VAL A 51 -22.11 -2.90 -10.86
N GLY A 52 -21.55 -2.38 -9.77
CA GLY A 52 -22.06 -2.54 -8.42
C GLY A 52 -23.47 -1.98 -8.28
N PHE A 53 -23.70 -0.75 -8.75
CA PHE A 53 -25.03 -0.13 -8.76
C PHE A 53 -26.04 -0.93 -9.59
N LEU A 54 -25.66 -1.37 -10.79
CA LEU A 54 -26.53 -2.17 -11.66
C LEU A 54 -26.89 -3.53 -11.05
N LYS A 55 -26.00 -4.15 -10.26
CA LYS A 55 -26.24 -5.45 -9.61
C LYS A 55 -27.07 -5.35 -8.34
N THR A 56 -26.87 -4.32 -7.52
CA THR A 56 -27.48 -4.23 -6.18
C THR A 56 -28.65 -3.25 -6.11
N GLY A 57 -28.77 -2.35 -7.09
CA GLY A 57 -29.71 -1.22 -7.04
C GLY A 57 -29.30 -0.12 -6.05
N ALA A 58 -28.10 -0.20 -5.47
CA ALA A 58 -27.62 0.75 -4.46
C ALA A 58 -26.13 1.09 -4.68
N PRO A 59 -25.66 2.29 -4.27
CA PRO A 59 -24.24 2.63 -4.31
C PRO A 59 -23.39 1.69 -3.46
N VAL A 60 -22.26 1.22 -4.00
CA VAL A 60 -21.29 0.35 -3.29
C VAL A 60 -20.38 1.12 -2.32
N ILE A 61 -20.44 2.45 -2.34
CA ILE A 61 -19.66 3.33 -1.48
C ILE A 61 -20.46 4.58 -1.14
N THR A 62 -20.18 5.21 0.00
CA THR A 62 -20.72 6.52 0.36
C THR A 62 -19.75 7.65 0.01
N ILE A 63 -20.28 8.87 -0.11
CA ILE A 63 -19.46 10.08 -0.34
C ILE A 63 -18.40 10.23 0.75
N SER A 64 -18.78 10.02 2.02
CA SER A 64 -17.87 10.14 3.16
C SER A 64 -16.72 9.15 3.08
N ASP A 65 -17.01 7.88 2.80
CA ASP A 65 -15.98 6.85 2.74
C ASP A 65 -15.09 6.99 1.50
N GLY A 66 -15.69 7.30 0.35
CA GLY A 66 -14.95 7.51 -0.90
C GLY A 66 -14.00 8.70 -0.82
N ILE A 67 -14.45 9.85 -0.31
CA ILE A 67 -13.58 11.02 -0.12
C ILE A 67 -12.44 10.69 0.86
N THR A 68 -12.71 9.98 1.96
CA THR A 68 -11.65 9.60 2.91
C THR A 68 -10.64 8.63 2.30
N SER A 69 -11.08 7.62 1.54
CA SER A 69 -10.20 6.66 0.85
C SER A 69 -9.30 7.37 -0.17
N LEU A 70 -9.87 8.24 -1.01
CA LEU A 70 -9.10 9.00 -2.00
C LEU A 70 -8.16 10.01 -1.34
N SER A 71 -8.61 10.70 -0.29
CA SER A 71 -7.79 11.64 0.47
C SER A 71 -6.60 10.95 1.13
N ALA A 72 -6.79 9.75 1.71
CA ALA A 72 -5.72 8.93 2.24
C ALA A 72 -4.69 8.55 1.17
N GLY A 73 -5.18 8.16 -0.02
CA GLY A 73 -4.34 7.92 -1.19
C GLY A 73 -3.50 9.14 -1.56
N MET A 74 -4.09 10.33 -1.63
CA MET A 74 -3.38 11.58 -1.94
C MET A 74 -2.30 11.90 -0.90
N VAL A 75 -2.65 11.89 0.40
CA VAL A 75 -1.70 12.28 1.45
C VAL A 75 -0.57 11.26 1.63
N SER A 76 -0.82 9.97 1.40
CA SER A 76 0.21 8.93 1.49
C SER A 76 1.31 9.04 0.43
N ARG A 77 1.08 9.78 -0.66
CA ARG A 77 2.13 10.07 -1.66
C ARG A 77 3.16 11.08 -1.18
N LEU A 78 2.80 11.97 -0.25
CA LEU A 78 3.72 12.97 0.29
C LEU A 78 4.97 12.35 0.94
N PRO A 79 4.85 11.40 1.89
CA PRO A 79 6.02 10.75 2.48
C PRO A 79 6.77 9.87 1.49
N LEU A 80 6.10 9.30 0.47
CA LEU A 80 6.76 8.50 -0.56
C LEU A 80 7.78 9.30 -1.38
N LEU A 81 7.56 10.60 -1.62
CA LEU A 81 8.55 11.46 -2.30
C LEU A 81 9.90 11.47 -1.58
N LEU A 82 9.88 11.43 -0.25
CA LEU A 82 11.09 11.39 0.57
C LEU A 82 11.58 9.94 0.78
N MET A 83 10.67 9.08 1.21
CA MET A 83 11.01 7.73 1.65
C MET A 83 11.39 6.79 0.50
N ARG A 84 10.87 7.00 -0.71
CA ARG A 84 11.26 6.17 -1.85
C ARG A 84 12.73 6.38 -2.22
N GLY A 85 13.20 7.62 -2.15
CA GLY A 85 14.63 7.93 -2.29
C GLY A 85 15.45 7.29 -1.18
N CYS A 86 15.02 7.40 0.08
CA CYS A 86 15.71 6.77 1.21
C CYS A 86 15.77 5.24 1.11
N GLU A 87 14.66 4.57 0.78
CA GLU A 87 14.57 3.13 0.58
C GLU A 87 15.57 2.67 -0.48
N LEU A 88 15.55 3.31 -1.65
CA LEU A 88 16.37 2.91 -2.78
C LEU A 88 17.84 3.24 -2.56
N SER A 89 18.15 4.39 -1.97
CA SER A 89 19.51 4.73 -1.53
C SER A 89 20.04 3.73 -0.50
N ALA A 90 19.24 3.33 0.48
CA ALA A 90 19.63 2.34 1.48
C ALA A 90 19.85 0.96 0.84
N TYR A 91 18.95 0.54 -0.06
CA TYR A 91 19.08 -0.69 -0.82
C TYR A 91 20.37 -0.69 -1.67
N MET A 92 20.61 0.39 -2.42
CA MET A 92 21.81 0.56 -3.25
C MET A 92 23.09 0.62 -2.40
N HIS A 93 23.04 1.22 -1.21
CA HIS A 93 24.17 1.21 -0.28
C HIS A 93 24.49 -0.22 0.15
N VAL A 94 23.50 -1.02 0.54
CA VAL A 94 23.71 -2.43 0.85
C VAL A 94 24.25 -3.20 -0.36
N TRP A 95 23.68 -3.00 -1.54
CA TRP A 95 24.11 -3.63 -2.79
C TRP A 95 25.57 -3.31 -3.15
N ASN A 96 25.96 -2.05 -3.06
CA ASN A 96 27.28 -1.60 -3.48
C ASN A 96 28.40 -2.03 -2.51
N HIS A 97 28.09 -2.13 -1.21
CA HIS A 97 29.11 -2.37 -0.18
C HIS A 97 29.06 -3.77 0.45
N TYR A 98 27.93 -4.46 0.41
CA TYR A 98 27.70 -5.69 1.18
C TYR A 98 27.11 -6.85 0.37
N ARG A 99 26.90 -6.70 -0.95
CA ARG A 99 26.38 -7.82 -1.76
C ARG A 99 27.31 -9.03 -1.69
N LEU A 100 26.71 -10.21 -1.52
CA LEU A 100 27.42 -11.49 -1.45
C LEU A 100 27.51 -12.14 -2.82
N VAL A 101 26.46 -11.97 -3.63
CA VAL A 101 26.36 -12.51 -4.98
C VAL A 101 25.78 -11.42 -5.89
N GLU A 102 26.18 -11.41 -7.15
CA GLU A 102 25.63 -10.52 -8.17
C GLU A 102 24.82 -11.35 -9.17
N LEU A 103 23.50 -11.36 -9.00
CA LEU A 103 22.62 -12.01 -9.97
C LEU A 103 22.52 -11.15 -11.25
N PRO A 104 22.61 -11.75 -12.45
CA PRO A 104 22.55 -11.01 -13.71
C PRO A 104 21.17 -10.36 -13.92
N TRP A 105 21.14 -9.06 -14.23
CA TRP A 105 19.90 -8.28 -14.37
C TRP A 105 19.05 -8.71 -15.58
N ASP A 106 19.69 -9.23 -16.62
CA ASP A 106 19.10 -9.68 -17.88
C ASP A 106 18.68 -11.16 -17.86
N SER A 107 18.77 -11.83 -16.71
CA SER A 107 18.37 -13.23 -16.57
C SER A 107 16.91 -13.37 -16.12
N ALA A 108 16.17 -14.22 -16.84
CA ALA A 108 14.83 -14.63 -16.45
C ALA A 108 14.78 -15.31 -15.07
N TRP A 109 15.86 -16.00 -14.66
CA TRP A 109 15.95 -16.60 -13.33
C TRP A 109 16.04 -15.55 -12.23
N THR A 110 16.87 -14.52 -12.42
CA THR A 110 16.94 -13.38 -11.49
C THR A 110 15.59 -12.69 -11.38
N TRP A 111 14.87 -12.56 -12.50
CA TRP A 111 13.55 -11.95 -12.55
C TRP A 111 12.55 -12.74 -11.69
N TRP A 112 12.37 -14.04 -11.92
CA TRP A 112 11.45 -14.88 -11.14
C TRP A 112 11.87 -15.04 -9.67
N PHE A 113 13.18 -15.11 -9.40
CA PHE A 113 13.69 -15.10 -8.03
C PHE A 113 13.33 -13.80 -7.31
N THR A 114 13.47 -12.66 -8.00
CA THR A 114 13.11 -11.36 -7.44
C THR A 114 11.61 -11.24 -7.20
N PHE A 115 10.78 -11.74 -8.12
CA PHE A 115 9.33 -11.86 -7.92
C PHE A 115 8.99 -12.60 -6.61
N LEU A 116 9.51 -13.82 -6.46
CA LEU A 116 9.25 -14.63 -5.27
C LEU A 116 9.79 -13.97 -4.00
N GLY A 117 10.99 -13.38 -4.07
CA GLY A 117 11.62 -12.72 -2.93
C GLY A 117 10.90 -11.45 -2.50
N VAL A 118 10.49 -10.60 -3.44
CA VAL A 118 9.71 -9.39 -3.13
C VAL A 118 8.35 -9.76 -2.54
N ASP A 119 7.65 -10.74 -3.10
CA ASP A 119 6.35 -11.18 -2.59
C ASP A 119 6.47 -11.83 -1.19
N PHE A 120 7.54 -12.60 -0.96
CA PHE A 120 7.87 -13.16 0.35
C PHE A 120 8.19 -12.06 1.38
N CYS A 121 9.01 -11.07 1.02
CA CYS A 121 9.28 -9.91 1.86
C CYS A 121 7.98 -9.16 2.18
N TYR A 122 7.09 -8.97 1.18
CA TYR A 122 5.79 -8.35 1.37
C TYR A 122 4.94 -9.12 2.39
N TYR A 123 4.87 -10.46 2.28
CA TYR A 123 4.16 -11.29 3.27
C TYR A 123 4.62 -10.98 4.70
N TRP A 124 5.93 -10.84 4.93
CA TRP A 124 6.45 -10.48 6.26
C TRP A 124 6.17 -9.04 6.66
N VAL A 125 6.30 -8.07 5.75
CA VAL A 125 5.87 -6.69 6.01
C VAL A 125 4.42 -6.69 6.49
N HIS A 126 3.55 -7.39 5.77
CA HIS A 126 2.13 -7.38 5.99
C HIS A 126 1.75 -8.13 7.28
N ARG A 127 2.34 -9.29 7.53
CA ARG A 127 2.17 -10.03 8.78
C ARG A 127 2.60 -9.20 9.99
N PHE A 128 3.78 -8.59 9.94
CA PHE A 128 4.25 -7.72 11.04
C PHE A 128 3.37 -6.48 11.19
N ALA A 129 2.82 -5.96 10.10
CA ALA A 129 1.87 -4.86 10.14
C ALA A 129 0.55 -5.20 10.86
N HIS A 130 0.17 -6.47 10.97
CA HIS A 130 -0.99 -6.88 11.78
C HIS A 130 -0.59 -7.34 13.19
N GLU A 131 0.56 -8.00 13.31
CA GLU A 131 0.98 -8.66 14.55
C GLU A 131 1.81 -7.79 15.51
N VAL A 132 2.23 -6.59 15.10
CA VAL A 132 2.97 -5.63 15.93
C VAL A 132 2.21 -4.31 15.99
N ALA A 133 1.79 -3.89 17.20
CA ALA A 133 0.86 -2.78 17.38
C ALA A 133 1.31 -1.45 16.76
N VAL A 134 2.60 -1.10 16.81
CA VAL A 134 3.11 0.13 16.18
C VAL A 134 3.10 0.07 14.65
N LEU A 135 3.26 -1.13 14.08
CA LEU A 135 3.14 -1.33 12.63
C LEU A 135 1.66 -1.42 12.21
N TRP A 136 0.81 -1.97 13.06
CA TRP A 136 -0.65 -1.89 12.91
C TRP A 136 -1.14 -0.45 12.97
N ALA A 137 -0.55 0.41 13.78
CA ALA A 137 -0.86 1.84 13.75
C ALA A 137 -0.62 2.45 12.35
N ALA A 138 0.42 1.96 11.65
CA ALA A 138 0.72 2.37 10.28
C ALA A 138 -0.18 1.70 9.24
N HIS A 139 -0.79 0.56 9.54
CA HIS A 139 -1.53 -0.21 8.54
C HIS A 139 -3.06 -0.16 8.71
N GLN A 140 -3.57 0.05 9.93
CA GLN A 140 -5.00 0.08 10.24
C GLN A 140 -5.79 1.08 9.40
N VAL A 141 -5.15 2.15 8.92
CA VAL A 141 -5.76 3.12 7.99
C VAL A 141 -6.38 2.40 6.81
N HIS A 142 -5.67 1.42 6.25
CA HIS A 142 -6.10 0.58 5.13
C HIS A 142 -7.33 -0.26 5.46
N HIS A 143 -7.40 -0.79 6.68
CA HIS A 143 -8.53 -1.58 7.19
C HIS A 143 -9.67 -0.74 7.76
N SER A 144 -9.55 0.59 7.80
CA SER A 144 -10.52 1.44 8.50
C SER A 144 -11.83 1.65 7.75
N SER A 145 -11.89 1.36 6.45
CA SER A 145 -13.15 1.46 5.70
C SER A 145 -14.10 0.32 6.09
N GLU A 146 -15.36 0.68 6.34
CA GLU A 146 -16.46 -0.27 6.53
C GLU A 146 -17.10 -0.70 5.19
N TYR A 147 -16.58 -0.20 4.06
CA TYR A 147 -16.95 -0.56 2.70
C TYR A 147 -15.76 -1.25 2.01
N TYR A 148 -16.03 -2.27 1.18
CA TYR A 148 -14.95 -2.99 0.48
C TYR A 148 -15.11 -2.90 -1.03
N ASN A 149 -14.28 -2.04 -1.62
CA ASN A 149 -14.27 -1.72 -3.05
C ASN A 149 -12.87 -1.22 -3.44
N LEU A 150 -12.65 -0.94 -4.71
CA LEU A 150 -11.33 -0.60 -5.25
C LEU A 150 -10.76 0.70 -4.67
N THR A 151 -11.59 1.60 -4.13
CA THR A 151 -11.08 2.78 -3.42
C THR A 151 -10.39 2.41 -2.11
N THR A 152 -10.73 1.28 -1.48
CA THR A 152 -10.08 0.76 -0.27
C THR A 152 -8.59 0.48 -0.51
N ALA A 153 -8.21 0.07 -1.73
CA ALA A 153 -6.81 -0.07 -2.14
C ALA A 153 -6.01 1.24 -1.98
N LEU A 154 -6.67 2.37 -2.19
CA LEU A 154 -6.06 3.70 -2.10
C LEU A 154 -6.01 4.24 -0.67
N ARG A 155 -6.67 3.59 0.29
CA ARG A 155 -6.72 4.06 1.68
C ARG A 155 -5.40 3.78 2.42
N GLN A 156 -4.35 4.44 1.99
CA GLN A 156 -2.99 4.19 2.45
C GLN A 156 -2.60 5.13 3.60
N SER A 157 -1.71 4.64 4.45
CA SER A 157 -1.19 5.42 5.57
C SER A 157 0.01 6.27 5.15
N VAL A 158 0.15 7.42 5.80
CA VAL A 158 1.34 8.27 5.65
C VAL A 158 2.56 7.68 6.36
N THR A 159 2.38 6.77 7.32
CA THR A 159 3.50 6.24 8.13
C THR A 159 4.02 4.89 7.66
N GLN A 160 3.25 4.14 6.84
CA GLN A 160 3.65 2.81 6.33
C GLN A 160 5.00 2.80 5.56
N PRO A 161 5.34 3.81 4.74
CA PRO A 161 6.63 3.83 4.03
C PRO A 161 7.85 3.88 4.96
N PHE A 162 7.70 4.41 6.18
CA PHE A 162 8.82 4.54 7.12
C PHE A 162 9.20 3.22 7.80
N THR A 163 8.31 2.24 7.78
CA THR A 163 8.46 1.00 8.56
C THR A 163 8.69 -0.24 7.69
N SER A 164 8.31 -0.21 6.41
CA SER A 164 8.29 -1.39 5.54
C SER A 164 9.59 -1.65 4.78
N TRP A 165 10.35 -0.62 4.44
CA TRP A 165 11.55 -0.72 3.58
C TRP A 165 12.63 -1.69 4.11
N VAL A 166 12.78 -1.78 5.44
CA VAL A 166 13.80 -2.62 6.09
C VAL A 166 13.67 -4.10 5.76
N PHE A 167 12.45 -4.59 5.50
CA PHE A 167 12.18 -5.99 5.17
C PHE A 167 12.72 -6.40 3.80
N TYR A 168 12.98 -5.43 2.92
CA TYR A 168 13.50 -5.67 1.58
C TYR A 168 15.02 -5.58 1.49
N LEU A 169 15.70 -4.99 2.49
CA LEU A 169 17.16 -4.85 2.49
C LEU A 169 17.93 -6.17 2.34
N PRO A 170 17.51 -7.32 2.91
CA PRO A 170 18.22 -8.58 2.69
C PRO A 170 18.31 -8.98 1.22
N MET A 171 17.37 -8.58 0.37
CA MET A 171 17.41 -8.84 -1.06
C MET A 171 18.58 -8.15 -1.75
N ALA A 172 19.05 -7.02 -1.23
CA ALA A 172 20.21 -6.29 -1.75
C ALA A 172 21.53 -7.06 -1.58
N LEU A 173 21.53 -8.22 -0.92
CA LEU A 173 22.69 -9.09 -0.86
C LEU A 173 22.90 -9.91 -2.15
N ALA A 174 21.88 -10.00 -3.02
CA ALA A 174 21.90 -10.85 -4.21
C ALA A 174 21.18 -10.25 -5.45
N VAL A 175 20.15 -9.43 -5.26
CA VAL A 175 19.30 -8.92 -6.34
C VAL A 175 19.67 -7.49 -6.78
N PRO A 176 19.89 -7.26 -8.10
CA PRO A 176 20.14 -5.94 -8.64
C PRO A 176 19.04 -4.92 -8.31
N PRO A 177 19.39 -3.67 -7.95
CA PRO A 177 18.42 -2.64 -7.59
C PRO A 177 17.36 -2.35 -8.65
N SER A 178 17.69 -2.47 -9.94
CA SER A 178 16.77 -2.25 -11.06
C SER A 178 15.65 -3.29 -11.09
N ILE A 179 16.00 -4.57 -10.95
CA ILE A 179 15.05 -5.68 -10.94
C ILE A 179 14.18 -5.64 -9.68
N PHE A 180 14.77 -5.28 -8.53
CA PHE A 180 14.02 -5.00 -7.30
C PHE A 180 13.00 -3.86 -7.50
N ALA A 181 13.42 -2.74 -8.11
CA ALA A 181 12.57 -1.58 -8.35
C ALA A 181 11.39 -1.86 -9.30
N VAL A 182 11.54 -2.80 -10.23
CA VAL A 182 10.44 -3.32 -11.06
C VAL A 182 9.46 -4.10 -10.20
N HIS A 183 9.93 -5.11 -9.48
CA HIS A 183 9.06 -6.07 -8.79
C HIS A 183 8.29 -5.46 -7.62
N ILE A 184 8.87 -4.50 -6.90
CA ILE A 184 8.15 -3.79 -5.84
C ILE A 184 6.97 -2.96 -6.38
N GLN A 185 7.09 -2.42 -7.61
CA GLN A 185 5.96 -1.76 -8.29
C GLN A 185 4.92 -2.77 -8.74
N LEU A 186 5.33 -3.88 -9.37
CA LEU A 186 4.40 -4.91 -9.83
C LEU A 186 3.63 -5.56 -8.68
N ASN A 187 4.29 -5.78 -7.54
CA ASN A 187 3.65 -6.26 -6.32
C ASN A 187 2.57 -5.28 -5.82
N LEU A 188 2.89 -3.99 -5.74
CA LEU A 188 1.92 -2.95 -5.37
C LEU A 188 0.73 -2.88 -6.36
N LEU A 189 1.01 -2.96 -7.65
CA LEU A 189 0.01 -2.89 -8.71
C LEU A 189 -0.97 -4.06 -8.68
N TYR A 190 -0.47 -5.29 -8.50
CA TYR A 190 -1.31 -6.48 -8.39
C TYR A 190 -2.31 -6.36 -7.24
N GLN A 191 -1.88 -5.81 -6.10
CA GLN A 191 -2.74 -5.71 -4.92
C GLN A 191 -3.91 -4.75 -5.09
N PHE A 192 -3.95 -3.92 -6.14
CA PHE A 192 -5.10 -3.05 -6.38
C PHE A 192 -6.40 -3.83 -6.64
N TRP A 193 -6.39 -4.74 -7.63
CA TRP A 193 -7.63 -5.33 -8.16
C TRP A 193 -8.27 -6.37 -7.23
N ILE A 194 -7.52 -6.85 -6.23
CA ILE A 194 -8.03 -7.77 -5.20
C ILE A 194 -8.96 -7.09 -4.19
N HIS A 195 -9.13 -5.75 -4.24
CA HIS A 195 -10.05 -5.01 -3.37
C HIS A 195 -11.45 -4.90 -3.97
N THR A 196 -12.18 -6.01 -4.08
CA THR A 196 -13.55 -5.96 -4.60
C THR A 196 -14.44 -7.09 -4.06
N GLU A 197 -15.73 -6.79 -3.91
CA GLU A 197 -16.77 -7.79 -3.65
C GLU A 197 -17.38 -8.36 -4.95
N LEU A 198 -17.12 -7.74 -6.11
CA LEU A 198 -17.76 -8.13 -7.37
C LEU A 198 -17.27 -9.47 -7.92
N ILE A 199 -16.02 -9.81 -7.66
CA ILE A 199 -15.39 -11.08 -8.06
C ILE A 199 -15.47 -12.03 -6.88
N ARG A 200 -16.34 -13.04 -6.97
CA ARG A 200 -16.62 -13.93 -5.83
C ARG A 200 -15.61 -15.05 -5.69
N ASP A 201 -15.24 -15.69 -6.80
CA ASP A 201 -14.42 -16.90 -6.81
C ASP A 201 -13.63 -16.97 -8.13
N LEU A 202 -12.38 -17.44 -8.06
CA LEU A 202 -11.51 -17.68 -9.23
C LEU A 202 -11.10 -19.16 -9.39
N GLY A 203 -11.82 -20.06 -8.72
CA GLY A 203 -11.63 -21.50 -8.80
C GLY A 203 -10.20 -21.91 -8.45
N PRO A 204 -9.54 -22.76 -9.27
CA PRO A 204 -8.22 -23.30 -8.95
C PRO A 204 -7.11 -22.25 -8.78
N LEU A 205 -7.27 -21.03 -9.31
CA LEU A 205 -6.27 -19.97 -9.13
C LEU A 205 -6.10 -19.58 -7.65
N GLU A 206 -7.13 -19.78 -6.82
CA GLU A 206 -7.12 -19.51 -5.38
C GLU A 206 -6.19 -20.41 -4.57
N TRP A 207 -5.65 -21.48 -5.16
CA TRP A 207 -4.63 -22.29 -4.50
C TRP A 207 -3.28 -21.57 -4.44
N ILE A 208 -3.00 -20.70 -5.42
CA ILE A 208 -1.68 -20.09 -5.63
C ILE A 208 -1.73 -18.57 -5.46
N LEU A 209 -2.72 -17.92 -6.06
CA LEU A 209 -2.85 -16.47 -6.08
C LEU A 209 -3.61 -15.96 -4.86
N ASN A 210 -3.20 -14.82 -4.32
CA ASN A 210 -4.07 -13.99 -3.50
C ASN A 210 -5.13 -13.37 -4.42
N THR A 211 -6.39 -13.55 -4.07
CA THR A 211 -7.54 -13.20 -4.92
C THR A 211 -8.48 -12.27 -4.14
N PRO A 212 -9.48 -11.65 -4.79
CA PRO A 212 -10.48 -10.86 -4.08
C PRO A 212 -11.15 -11.63 -2.93
N LYS A 213 -11.35 -12.94 -3.07
CA LYS A 213 -11.93 -13.79 -2.03
C LYS A 213 -11.05 -13.89 -0.79
N HIS A 214 -9.76 -14.15 -0.98
CA HIS A 214 -8.80 -14.24 0.13
C HIS A 214 -8.59 -12.88 0.79
N HIS A 215 -8.54 -11.81 -0.02
CA HIS A 215 -8.32 -10.45 0.46
C HIS A 215 -9.54 -9.85 1.17
N ARG A 216 -10.77 -10.27 0.81
CA ARG A 216 -11.97 -9.98 1.62
C ARG A 216 -11.80 -10.51 3.04
N VAL A 217 -11.41 -11.77 3.19
CA VAL A 217 -11.17 -12.37 4.52
C VAL A 217 -10.10 -11.59 5.27
N HIS A 218 -9.02 -11.20 4.60
CA HIS A 218 -7.97 -10.38 5.19
C HIS A 218 -8.49 -9.03 5.74
N HIS A 219 -9.36 -8.35 4.99
CA HIS A 219 -9.98 -7.09 5.42
C HIS A 219 -11.13 -7.27 6.41
N GLY A 220 -11.57 -8.51 6.65
CA GLY A 220 -12.64 -8.83 7.56
C GLY A 220 -12.24 -8.62 9.03
N ARG A 221 -13.22 -8.22 9.84
CA ARG A 221 -13.07 -8.18 11.31
C ARG A 221 -13.85 -9.28 12.03
N ASN A 222 -14.44 -10.21 11.28
CA ASN A 222 -14.98 -11.45 11.86
C ASN A 222 -13.86 -12.18 12.61
N LEU A 223 -14.18 -12.94 13.65
CA LEU A 223 -13.15 -13.60 14.46
C LEU A 223 -12.24 -14.53 13.62
N TYR A 224 -12.80 -15.21 12.61
CA TYR A 224 -12.03 -16.09 11.73
C TYR A 224 -11.13 -15.35 10.73
N CYS A 225 -11.36 -14.05 10.53
CA CYS A 225 -10.60 -13.17 9.64
C CYS A 225 -9.36 -12.55 10.29
N ILE A 226 -9.33 -12.48 11.63
CA ILE A 226 -8.26 -11.77 12.35
C ILE A 226 -6.93 -12.49 12.16
N ASP A 227 -5.91 -11.71 11.78
CA ASP A 227 -4.53 -12.16 11.60
C ASP A 227 -4.40 -13.30 10.55
N LYS A 228 -5.10 -13.15 9.41
CA LYS A 228 -5.14 -14.11 8.29
C LYS A 228 -4.86 -13.50 6.92
N ASN A 229 -4.41 -14.34 5.99
CA ASN A 229 -4.27 -14.03 4.56
C ASN A 229 -3.40 -12.79 4.25
N TYR A 230 -2.14 -12.81 4.65
CA TYR A 230 -1.19 -11.70 4.49
C TYR A 230 -0.52 -11.62 3.11
N GLY A 231 -0.69 -12.61 2.24
CA GLY A 231 -0.04 -12.68 0.93
C GLY A 231 -0.30 -11.43 0.07
N GLY A 232 0.70 -11.02 -0.71
CA GLY A 232 0.56 -9.90 -1.66
C GLY A 232 -0.05 -10.41 -2.96
N ILE A 233 0.80 -11.03 -3.79
CA ILE A 233 0.42 -11.71 -5.03
C ILE A 233 0.10 -13.17 -4.76
N LEU A 234 0.89 -13.86 -3.95
CA LEU A 234 0.75 -15.31 -3.74
C LEU A 234 0.16 -15.60 -2.36
N ILE A 235 -0.88 -16.46 -2.33
CA ILE A 235 -1.47 -16.96 -1.08
C ILE A 235 -0.68 -18.16 -0.51
N ILE A 236 0.31 -18.66 -1.26
CA ILE A 236 1.11 -19.83 -0.85
C ILE A 236 1.84 -19.59 0.47
N TRP A 237 2.24 -18.36 0.76
CA TRP A 237 2.92 -18.02 2.00
C TRP A 237 2.01 -18.23 3.21
N ASP A 238 0.74 -17.83 3.10
CA ASP A 238 -0.23 -18.06 4.16
C ASP A 238 -0.49 -19.53 4.41
N ARG A 239 -0.50 -20.34 3.36
CA ARG A 239 -0.63 -21.80 3.48
C ARG A 239 0.61 -22.40 4.15
N LEU A 240 1.81 -21.96 3.74
CA LEU A 240 3.08 -22.43 4.26
C LEU A 240 3.27 -22.08 5.74
N PHE A 241 2.88 -20.87 6.14
CA PHE A 241 3.07 -20.36 7.50
C PHE A 241 1.84 -20.48 8.41
N GLY A 242 0.77 -21.13 7.94
CA GLY A 242 -0.42 -21.44 8.75
C GLY A 242 -1.33 -20.24 9.04
N THR A 243 -1.27 -19.19 8.23
CA THR A 243 -2.10 -17.98 8.34
C THR A 243 -3.22 -17.93 7.33
N PHE A 244 -3.38 -18.97 6.50
CA PHE A 244 -4.49 -19.07 5.56
C PHE A 244 -5.84 -19.26 6.28
N ALA A 245 -6.86 -18.55 5.81
CA ALA A 245 -8.26 -18.76 6.16
C ALA A 245 -9.16 -18.63 4.92
N GLN A 246 -10.12 -19.54 4.79
CA GLN A 246 -11.13 -19.51 3.74
C GLN A 246 -12.28 -18.58 4.14
N GLU A 247 -12.89 -17.92 3.14
CA GLU A 247 -14.15 -17.18 3.34
C GLU A 247 -15.26 -18.17 3.72
N ALA A 248 -15.84 -17.99 4.90
CA ALA A 248 -16.85 -18.89 5.47
C ALA A 248 -18.20 -18.17 5.63
N ASP A 249 -18.25 -17.22 6.56
CA ASP A 249 -19.43 -16.37 6.79
C ASP A 249 -19.30 -15.04 6.05
N LYS A 250 -20.43 -14.32 5.91
CA LYS A 250 -20.45 -12.93 5.42
C LYS A 250 -19.38 -12.11 6.13
N VAL A 251 -18.44 -11.59 5.35
CA VAL A 251 -17.38 -10.74 5.84
C VAL A 251 -17.93 -9.37 6.23
N VAL A 252 -17.57 -8.90 7.41
CA VAL A 252 -17.84 -7.54 7.88
C VAL A 252 -16.51 -6.80 7.91
N TYR A 253 -16.49 -5.60 7.34
CA TYR A 253 -15.28 -4.79 7.20
C TYR A 253 -15.16 -3.72 8.29
N GLY A 254 -14.05 -2.98 8.24
CA GLY A 254 -13.68 -1.95 9.20
C GLY A 254 -12.85 -2.49 10.35
N LEU A 255 -12.46 -1.60 11.26
CA LEU A 255 -11.71 -1.99 12.45
C LEU A 255 -12.58 -2.81 13.41
N VAL A 256 -11.93 -3.71 14.16
CA VAL A 256 -12.53 -4.42 15.31
C VAL A 256 -13.22 -3.44 16.27
N PHE A 257 -12.62 -2.27 16.48
CA PHE A 257 -13.20 -1.14 17.19
C PHE A 257 -13.42 0.04 16.22
N PRO A 258 -14.64 0.24 15.69
CA PRO A 258 -14.93 1.28 14.71
C PRO A 258 -14.66 2.70 15.22
N ILE A 259 -14.04 3.51 14.38
CA ILE A 259 -13.76 4.92 14.69
C ILE A 259 -14.93 5.87 14.41
N LYS A 260 -15.89 5.47 13.56
CA LYS A 260 -17.07 6.28 13.15
C LYS A 260 -16.72 7.73 12.79
N ARG A 261 -15.60 7.92 12.10
CA ARG A 261 -14.98 9.21 11.77
C ARG A 261 -14.31 9.14 10.40
N PHE A 262 -14.30 10.28 9.69
CA PHE A 262 -13.81 10.41 8.32
C PHE A 262 -12.68 11.45 8.20
N GLU A 263 -12.39 12.17 9.29
CA GLU A 263 -11.37 13.21 9.35
C GLU A 263 -9.98 12.62 9.12
N ILE A 264 -9.31 13.03 8.04
CA ILE A 264 -8.10 12.36 7.55
C ILE A 264 -6.98 12.28 8.61
N LEU A 265 -6.76 13.35 9.36
CA LEU A 265 -5.74 13.37 10.42
C LEU A 265 -6.08 12.40 11.56
N TYR A 266 -7.36 12.28 11.91
CA TYR A 266 -7.81 11.33 12.92
C TYR A 266 -7.63 9.89 12.44
N VAL A 267 -8.08 9.59 11.22
CA VAL A 267 -7.92 8.26 10.60
C VAL A 267 -6.45 7.83 10.61
N GLN A 268 -5.53 8.73 10.25
CA GLN A 268 -4.10 8.46 10.19
C GLN A 268 -3.43 8.30 11.57
N LEU A 269 -3.81 9.11 12.57
CA LEU A 269 -3.00 9.25 13.81
C LEU A 269 -3.65 8.71 15.09
N HIS A 270 -4.96 8.44 15.10
CA HIS A 270 -5.68 8.10 16.34
C HIS A 270 -5.10 6.84 17.03
N TYR A 271 -4.66 5.84 16.27
CA TYR A 271 -4.17 4.59 16.83
C TYR A 271 -2.83 4.78 17.55
N TYR A 272 -1.94 5.64 17.04
CA TYR A 272 -0.70 6.02 17.75
C TYR A 272 -1.00 6.70 19.09
N LEU A 273 -1.97 7.62 19.10
CA LEU A 273 -2.42 8.26 20.35
C LEU A 273 -3.03 7.26 21.32
N TYR A 274 -3.76 6.26 20.81
CA TYR A 274 -4.28 5.16 21.61
C TYR A 274 -3.15 4.34 22.26
N LEU A 275 -2.13 3.92 21.50
CA LEU A 275 -0.99 3.18 22.05
C LEU A 275 -0.23 3.99 23.10
N TRP A 276 -0.02 5.28 22.86
CA TRP A 276 0.61 6.17 23.83
C TRP A 276 -0.20 6.30 25.13
N LYS A 277 -1.52 6.48 25.03
CA LYS A 277 -2.39 6.53 26.22
C LYS A 277 -2.44 5.19 26.95
N LYS A 278 -2.56 4.08 26.21
CA LYS A 278 -2.57 2.72 26.76
C LYS A 278 -1.27 2.41 27.50
N SER A 279 -0.11 2.74 26.94
CA SER A 279 1.17 2.49 27.59
C SER A 279 1.30 3.24 28.93
N LYS A 280 0.80 4.48 29.02
CA LYS A 280 0.77 5.24 30.28
C LYS A 280 -0.06 4.58 31.40
N THR A 281 -1.01 3.70 31.08
CA THR A 281 -1.79 2.97 32.09
C THR A 281 -0.99 1.84 32.77
N TYR A 282 0.11 1.38 32.16
CA TYR A 282 0.92 0.30 32.70
C TYR A 282 2.08 0.82 33.56
N LYS A 283 2.33 0.13 34.68
CA LYS A 283 3.35 0.55 35.66
C LYS A 283 4.78 0.25 35.20
N THR A 284 5.02 -0.96 34.66
CA THR A 284 6.38 -1.43 34.31
C THR A 284 6.81 -0.99 32.92
N ILE A 285 8.10 -0.69 32.74
CA ILE A 285 8.68 -0.31 31.44
C ILE A 285 8.47 -1.44 30.41
N SER A 286 8.63 -2.70 30.81
CA SER A 286 8.39 -3.85 29.94
C SER A 286 6.95 -3.87 29.39
N ASN A 287 5.93 -3.61 30.22
CA ASN A 287 4.54 -3.55 29.75
C ASN A 287 4.29 -2.32 28.86
N LYS A 288 4.96 -1.19 29.12
CA LYS A 288 4.90 -0.01 28.27
C LYS A 288 5.44 -0.30 26.88
N LEU A 289 6.63 -0.90 26.77
CA LEU A 289 7.24 -1.28 25.49
C LEU A 289 6.42 -2.35 24.77
N SER A 290 5.93 -3.36 25.51
CA SER A 290 5.06 -4.42 24.99
C SER A 290 3.78 -3.87 24.36
N THR A 291 3.29 -2.70 24.79
CA THR A 291 2.12 -2.05 24.17
C THR A 291 2.34 -1.71 22.70
N PHE A 292 3.59 -1.44 22.31
CA PHE A 292 3.96 -1.09 20.94
C PHE A 292 4.46 -2.30 20.14
N LEU A 293 5.13 -3.25 20.80
CA LEU A 293 5.82 -4.36 20.14
C LEU A 293 4.98 -5.65 20.03
N ASN A 294 4.01 -5.84 20.92
CA ASN A 294 3.09 -6.98 20.86
C ASN A 294 1.84 -6.64 20.03
N GLY A 295 0.96 -7.61 19.83
CA GLY A 295 -0.21 -7.45 18.96
C GLY A 295 -1.22 -6.41 19.47
N PRO A 296 -2.11 -5.91 18.58
CA PRO A 296 -3.12 -4.89 18.91
C PRO A 296 -3.96 -5.20 20.16
N SER A 297 -4.36 -6.47 20.33
CA SER A 297 -5.18 -6.95 21.45
C SER A 297 -4.37 -7.33 22.70
N TRP A 298 -3.04 -7.13 22.71
CA TRP A 298 -2.19 -7.51 23.84
C TRP A 298 -2.52 -6.73 25.12
N LYS A 299 -2.46 -7.43 26.25
CA LYS A 299 -2.54 -6.90 27.62
C LYS A 299 -1.53 -7.67 28.50
N PRO A 300 -1.05 -7.09 29.62
CA PRO A 300 -0.19 -7.80 30.56
C PRO A 300 -0.80 -9.15 30.98
N GLY A 301 0.01 -10.22 30.93
CA GLY A 301 -0.42 -11.58 31.26
C GLY A 301 -1.13 -12.35 30.14
N LYS A 302 -1.44 -11.72 29.00
CA LYS A 302 -1.99 -12.40 27.81
C LYS A 302 -0.87 -12.78 26.82
N ARG A 303 -1.20 -13.66 25.86
CA ARG A 303 -0.30 -14.08 24.77
C ARG A 303 0.14 -12.89 23.93
N ARG A 304 1.26 -13.01 23.19
CA ARG A 304 1.85 -11.93 22.37
C ARG A 304 0.85 -11.22 21.47
N LEU A 305 -0.04 -11.94 20.79
CA LEU A 305 -1.05 -11.34 19.91
C LEU A 305 -2.30 -10.81 20.63
N GLY A 306 -2.40 -11.08 21.94
CA GLY A 306 -3.62 -10.91 22.71
C GLY A 306 -4.51 -12.15 22.64
N ASP A 307 -5.74 -11.98 23.11
CA ASP A 307 -6.77 -13.01 23.09
C ASP A 307 -7.93 -12.46 22.25
N HIS A 308 -8.05 -12.93 21.01
CA HIS A 308 -9.04 -12.40 20.08
C HIS A 308 -10.47 -12.79 20.48
N ASN A 309 -10.67 -13.74 21.40
CA ASN A 309 -11.99 -14.05 21.94
C ASN A 309 -12.54 -12.91 22.80
N ASP A 310 -11.67 -12.02 23.30
CA ASP A 310 -12.06 -10.80 24.01
C ASP A 310 -12.54 -9.68 23.06
N ASN A 311 -12.40 -9.86 21.74
CA ASN A 311 -12.86 -8.88 20.75
C ASN A 311 -14.40 -8.85 20.65
N PRO A 312 -15.00 -7.71 20.26
CA PRO A 312 -16.43 -7.63 19.96
C PRO A 312 -16.86 -8.70 18.94
N LYS A 313 -17.93 -9.43 19.25
CA LYS A 313 -18.47 -10.44 18.34
C LYS A 313 -19.18 -9.77 17.17
N VAL A 314 -18.83 -10.21 15.96
CA VAL A 314 -19.47 -9.80 14.71
C VAL A 314 -20.65 -10.72 14.43
N THR A 315 -21.81 -10.14 14.13
CA THR A 315 -23.09 -10.84 13.93
C THR A 315 -23.51 -10.93 12.47
N GLY A 316 -22.85 -10.19 11.57
CA GLY A 316 -23.22 -10.04 10.16
C GLY A 316 -24.34 -9.03 9.90
N LYS A 317 -24.94 -8.48 10.97
CA LYS A 317 -26.00 -7.46 10.95
C LYS A 317 -25.46 -6.04 11.11
N GLU A 318 -24.16 -5.88 11.27
CA GLU A 318 -23.51 -4.59 11.37
C GLU A 318 -23.74 -3.79 10.08
N VAL A 319 -24.14 -2.53 10.25
CA VAL A 319 -24.35 -1.60 9.14
C VAL A 319 -23.18 -0.62 9.14
N PRO A 320 -22.51 -0.41 7.99
CA PRO A 320 -21.45 0.57 7.87
C PRO A 320 -21.86 1.95 8.37
N HIS A 321 -20.97 2.64 9.08
CA HIS A 321 -21.24 4.00 9.52
C HIS A 321 -21.43 4.94 8.31
N ASN A 322 -22.60 5.57 8.22
CA ASN A 322 -22.93 6.55 7.19
C ASN A 322 -23.64 7.77 7.82
N PRO A 323 -22.98 8.93 7.94
CA PRO A 323 -23.58 10.12 8.50
C PRO A 323 -24.61 10.71 7.53
N ARG A 324 -25.78 11.12 8.05
CA ARG A 324 -26.80 11.78 7.24
C ARG A 324 -26.43 13.25 7.04
N TRP A 325 -26.09 13.62 5.81
CA TRP A 325 -25.82 15.00 5.41
C TRP A 325 -26.93 15.54 4.51
N SER A 326 -27.27 16.82 4.67
CA SER A 326 -28.14 17.51 3.71
C SER A 326 -27.45 17.61 2.34
N LEU A 327 -28.23 17.68 1.26
CA LEU A 327 -27.69 17.80 -0.09
C LEU A 327 -26.69 18.97 -0.24
N PRO A 328 -26.93 20.18 0.31
CA PRO A 328 -25.96 21.27 0.26
C PRO A 328 -24.60 20.92 0.89
N VAL A 329 -24.60 20.18 2.01
CA VAL A 329 -23.36 19.76 2.68
C VAL A 329 -22.62 18.71 1.84
N GLN A 330 -23.35 17.79 1.20
CA GLN A 330 -22.75 16.82 0.29
C GLN A 330 -22.08 17.51 -0.90
N ILE A 331 -22.79 18.45 -1.55
CA ILE A 331 -22.25 19.26 -2.65
C ILE A 331 -21.02 20.05 -2.20
N TYR A 332 -21.10 20.72 -1.06
CA TYR A 332 -19.97 21.45 -0.48
C TYR A 332 -18.74 20.55 -0.30
N ALA A 333 -18.90 19.38 0.30
CA ALA A 333 -17.82 18.44 0.56
C ALA A 333 -17.18 17.93 -0.73
N VAL A 334 -17.99 17.57 -1.73
CA VAL A 334 -17.50 17.11 -3.03
C VAL A 334 -16.75 18.22 -3.77
N ILE A 335 -17.31 19.44 -3.85
CA ILE A 335 -16.65 20.56 -4.52
C ILE A 335 -15.32 20.89 -3.83
N HIS A 336 -15.29 20.96 -2.49
CA HIS A 336 -14.06 21.22 -1.75
C HIS A 336 -13.01 20.12 -1.97
N PHE A 337 -13.43 18.85 -1.97
CA PHE A 337 -12.53 17.75 -2.29
C PHE A 337 -11.96 17.88 -3.70
N LEU A 338 -12.78 18.19 -4.71
CA LEU A 338 -12.32 18.39 -6.09
C LEU A 338 -11.34 19.57 -6.22
N LEU A 339 -11.58 20.68 -5.50
CA LEU A 339 -10.66 21.82 -5.46
C LEU A 339 -9.31 21.44 -4.82
N VAL A 340 -9.34 20.69 -3.72
CA VAL A 340 -8.12 20.19 -3.07
C VAL A 340 -7.40 19.20 -3.98
N LEU A 341 -8.12 18.31 -4.66
CA LEU A 341 -7.55 17.34 -5.61
C LEU A 341 -6.89 18.05 -6.80
N LYS A 342 -7.56 19.04 -7.39
CA LYS A 342 -6.99 19.88 -8.45
C LYS A 342 -5.74 20.59 -7.96
N THR A 343 -5.81 21.26 -6.80
CA THR A 343 -4.66 21.98 -6.23
C THR A 343 -3.49 21.03 -5.95
N TYR A 344 -3.77 19.83 -5.42
CA TYR A 344 -2.78 18.78 -5.23
C TYR A 344 -2.12 18.37 -6.55
N HIS A 345 -2.92 18.14 -7.59
CA HIS A 345 -2.44 17.76 -8.91
C HIS A 345 -1.56 18.87 -9.50
N ASP A 346 -2.04 20.11 -9.49
CA ASP A 346 -1.30 21.28 -9.97
C ASP A 346 0.04 21.42 -9.21
N LEU A 347 0.06 21.23 -7.88
CA LEU A 347 1.30 21.29 -7.09
C LEU A 347 2.28 20.15 -7.39
N PHE A 348 1.78 18.92 -7.58
CA PHE A 348 2.62 17.76 -7.87
C PHE A 348 3.18 17.80 -9.29
N GLU A 349 2.39 18.23 -10.28
CA GLU A 349 2.84 18.43 -11.65
C GLU A 349 3.83 19.59 -11.76
N ASN A 350 3.56 20.73 -11.11
CA ASN A 350 4.44 21.89 -11.16
C ASN A 350 5.78 21.66 -10.42
N LYS A 351 5.83 20.78 -9.41
CA LYS A 351 7.10 20.38 -8.77
C LYS A 351 7.98 19.50 -9.64
N MET A 352 7.43 18.77 -10.62
CA MET A 352 8.25 18.16 -11.67
C MET A 352 8.93 19.22 -12.56
N VAL A 353 8.30 20.40 -12.74
CA VAL A 353 8.80 21.49 -13.60
C VAL A 353 9.92 22.31 -12.92
N CYS A 354 9.78 22.67 -11.64
CA CYS A 354 10.78 23.50 -10.95
C CYS A 354 12.14 22.80 -10.71
N ILE A 355 12.16 21.48 -10.50
CA ILE A 355 13.41 20.72 -10.33
C ILE A 355 14.19 20.66 -11.66
N CYS A 356 13.49 20.64 -12.80
CA CYS A 356 14.12 20.74 -14.12
C CYS A 356 14.75 22.12 -14.37
N HIS A 357 14.15 23.20 -13.88
CA HIS A 357 14.63 24.57 -14.12
C HIS A 357 15.90 24.92 -13.32
N ILE A 358 16.06 24.39 -12.11
CA ILE A 358 17.28 24.60 -11.30
C ILE A 358 18.50 23.92 -11.95
N ARG A 359 18.33 22.82 -12.70
CA ARG A 359 19.44 22.12 -13.36
C ARG A 359 19.94 22.79 -14.65
N GLN A 360 19.09 23.56 -15.33
CA GLN A 360 19.48 24.29 -16.55
C GLN A 360 20.38 25.50 -16.27
N ASN A 361 20.30 26.09 -15.08
CA ASN A 361 21.12 27.25 -14.71
C ASN A 361 22.52 26.92 -14.15
N TYR A 362 22.86 25.63 -14.00
CA TYR A 362 24.14 25.18 -13.41
C TYR A 362 24.95 24.20 -14.28
N SER A 363 24.68 24.10 -15.59
CA SER A 363 25.49 23.26 -16.50
C SER A 363 26.22 24.11 -17.55
N PRO A 364 27.58 24.15 -17.55
CA PRO A 364 28.35 24.87 -18.54
C PRO A 364 28.69 23.94 -19.72
N TRP A 365 27.71 23.36 -20.41
CA TRP A 365 27.96 22.61 -21.66
C TRP A 365 26.82 22.77 -22.66
N PRO A 366 27.09 23.23 -23.90
CA PRO A 366 26.05 23.44 -24.89
C PRO A 366 25.68 22.13 -25.60
N ASN A 367 24.39 21.98 -25.89
CA ASN A 367 23.76 21.05 -26.83
C ASN A 367 23.74 19.55 -26.46
N ASN A 368 22.59 19.08 -25.97
CA ASN A 368 21.82 18.07 -26.72
C ASN A 368 20.34 18.00 -26.30
N LYS A 369 19.47 17.88 -27.30
CA LYS A 369 18.02 17.76 -27.15
C LYS A 369 17.63 16.35 -26.70
N SER A 370 17.25 16.19 -25.43
CA SER A 370 16.26 15.21 -24.96
C SER A 370 16.13 15.28 -23.43
N CYS A 371 15.16 16.03 -22.93
CA CYS A 371 14.76 15.98 -21.52
C CYS A 371 13.95 14.69 -21.26
N HIS A 372 14.65 13.58 -21.03
CA HIS A 372 14.07 12.40 -20.37
C HIS A 372 15.01 11.99 -19.25
N SER A 373 14.73 12.47 -18.03
CA SER A 373 15.34 11.95 -16.80
C SER A 373 14.45 12.35 -15.62
N TYR A 374 13.60 11.43 -15.19
CA TYR A 374 12.88 11.52 -13.92
C TYR A 374 13.89 11.40 -12.78
N VAL A 375 13.78 12.31 -11.81
CA VAL A 375 14.80 12.58 -10.82
C VAL A 375 14.83 11.50 -9.74
N PHE A 376 15.91 10.71 -9.75
CA PHE A 376 16.54 10.27 -8.51
C PHE A 376 17.10 11.51 -7.79
N ILE A 377 16.63 11.80 -6.59
CA ILE A 377 17.30 12.76 -5.71
C ILE A 377 18.51 12.01 -5.14
N PRO A 378 19.77 12.36 -5.50
CA PRO A 378 20.91 11.83 -4.79
C PRO A 378 20.88 12.52 -3.41
N THR A 379 20.70 11.73 -2.36
CA THR A 379 20.55 12.16 -0.96
C THR A 379 21.82 12.79 -0.35
N CYS A 380 22.74 13.36 -1.13
CA CYS A 380 23.97 13.98 -0.61
C CYS A 380 23.96 15.51 -0.56
N SER A 381 22.99 16.22 -1.18
CA SER A 381 23.07 17.70 -1.27
C SER A 381 22.19 18.48 -0.28
N LEU A 382 21.38 17.84 0.56
CA LEU A 382 20.57 18.57 1.56
C LEU A 382 21.38 18.99 2.80
N ALA A 383 22.50 18.33 3.09
CA ALA A 383 23.38 18.68 4.22
C ALA A 383 24.22 19.94 3.96
N ALA A 384 24.35 20.38 2.69
CA ALA A 384 25.16 21.54 2.31
C ALA A 384 24.38 22.87 2.33
N TYR A 385 23.06 22.85 2.53
CA TYR A 385 22.21 24.04 2.53
C TYR A 385 21.73 24.48 3.93
N LEU A 386 22.17 23.79 4.99
CA LEU A 386 21.87 24.12 6.39
C LEU A 386 23.14 24.12 7.27
N ALA A 387 24.27 24.56 6.72
CA ALA A 387 25.48 24.89 7.47
C ALA A 387 25.85 26.36 7.24
#